data_AF-A0A5C6M639-F1
#
_entry.id   AF-A0A5C6M639-F1
#
_cell.length_a   1.000
_cell.length_b   1.000
_cell.length_c   1.000
_cell.angle_alpha   90.00
_cell.angle_beta   90.00
_cell.angle_gamma   90.00
#
_symmetry.space_group_name_H-M   'P 1'
#
loop_
_entity.id
_entity.type
_entity.pdbx_description
1 polymer ?
#
loop_
_entity_poly.entity_id
_entity_poly.type
_entity_poly.pdbx_seq_one_letter_code
_entity_poly.pdbx_strand_id
1 'polypeptide(L)'
;MKVMGMEVSDLAAITTVLGFGFGVITLLFKQIVVNPLTNSIDSLTEELNESKRDRRELRNDITEIKQENVETKTKIRALDEKIDTHINVNHD
;
A
#
# COMPACT_ATOMS: atom_id res chain seq x y z
N MET A 1 2.42 -55.37 -26.05
CA MET A 1 2.85 -54.27 -26.94
C MET A 1 4.06 -53.62 -26.27
N LYS A 2 5.22 -53.56 -26.93
CA LYS A 2 6.43 -52.95 -26.38
C LYS A 2 6.61 -51.56 -26.99
N VAL A 3 6.90 -50.57 -26.16
CA VAL A 3 7.17 -49.19 -26.59
C VAL A 3 8.58 -48.85 -26.11
N MET A 4 9.48 -48.49 -27.02
CA MET A 4 10.90 -48.22 -26.73
C MET A 4 11.59 -49.34 -25.92
N GLY A 5 11.32 -50.60 -26.24
CA GLY A 5 11.95 -51.75 -25.57
C GLY A 5 11.38 -52.08 -24.18
N MET A 6 10.56 -51.22 -23.60
CA MET A 6 9.84 -51.46 -22.35
C MET A 6 8.43 -52.01 -22.58
N GLU A 7 7.93 -52.78 -21.61
CA GLU A 7 6.52 -53.15 -21.58
C GLU A 7 5.66 -51.94 -21.22
N VAL A 8 4.49 -51.82 -21.84
CA VAL A 8 3.56 -50.69 -21.61
C VAL A 8 3.13 -50.59 -20.15
N SER A 9 3.09 -51.72 -19.42
CA SER A 9 2.84 -51.77 -17.98
C SER A 9 3.89 -51.01 -17.16
N ASP A 10 5.17 -51.18 -17.49
CA ASP A 10 6.27 -50.53 -16.79
C ASP A 10 6.27 -49.02 -17.05
N LEU A 11 5.96 -48.63 -18.30
CA LEU A 11 5.81 -47.22 -18.67
C LEU A 11 4.64 -46.56 -17.93
N ALA A 12 3.52 -47.27 -17.76
CA ALA A 12 2.37 -46.78 -16.99
C ALA A 12 2.74 -46.57 -15.53
N ALA A 13 3.43 -47.53 -14.90
CA ALA A 13 3.89 -47.43 -13.51
C ALA A 13 4.83 -46.23 -13.31
N ILE A 14 5.81 -46.05 -14.21
CA ILE A 14 6.74 -44.90 -14.17
C ILE A 14 5.96 -43.58 -14.30
N THR A 15 5.03 -43.51 -15.26
CA THR A 15 4.23 -42.30 -15.50
C THR A 15 3.35 -41.96 -14.29
N THR A 16 2.75 -42.98 -13.65
CA THR A 16 1.95 -42.80 -12.43
C THR A 16 2.80 -42.29 -11.27
N VAL A 17 3.98 -42.86 -11.05
CA VAL A 17 4.89 -42.43 -9.97
C VAL A 17 5.39 -41.00 -10.21
N LEU A 18 5.78 -40.68 -11.44
CA LEU A 18 6.22 -39.33 -11.81
C LEU A 18 5.08 -38.31 -11.68
N GLY A 19 3.86 -38.66 -12.11
CA GLY A 19 2.69 -37.81 -11.98
C GLY A 19 2.34 -37.53 -10.51
N PHE A 20 2.39 -38.55 -9.66
CA PHE A 20 2.18 -38.39 -8.22
C PHE A 20 3.29 -37.54 -7.60
N GLY A 21 4.56 -37.83 -7.91
CA GLY A 21 5.70 -37.07 -7.42
C GLY A 21 5.64 -35.59 -7.84
N PHE A 22 5.31 -35.31 -9.09
CA PHE A 22 5.11 -33.95 -9.60
C PHE A 22 3.96 -33.23 -8.89
N GLY A 23 2.85 -33.93 -8.64
CA GLY A 23 1.73 -33.40 -7.87
C GLY A 23 2.13 -32.98 -6.46
N VAL A 24 2.85 -33.86 -5.75
CA VAL A 24 3.36 -33.56 -4.39
C VAL A 24 4.35 -32.39 -4.42
N ILE A 25 5.29 -32.37 -5.36
CA ILE A 25 6.26 -31.27 -5.50
C ILE A 25 5.54 -29.93 -5.73
N THR A 26 4.52 -29.91 -6.59
CA THR A 26 3.74 -28.69 -6.88
C THR A 26 2.99 -28.20 -5.65
N LEU A 27 2.40 -29.11 -4.87
CA LEU A 27 1.72 -28.78 -3.61
C LEU A 27 2.70 -28.20 -2.58
N LEU A 28 3.88 -28.81 -2.43
CA LEU A 28 4.92 -28.31 -1.54
C LEU A 28 5.44 -26.95 -1.97
N PHE A 29 5.66 -26.73 -3.26
CA PHE A 29 6.06 -25.43 -3.79
C PHE A 29 5.01 -24.35 -3.50
N LYS A 30 3.73 -24.66 -3.71
CA LYS A 30 2.65 -23.74 -3.38
C LYS A 30 2.65 -23.40 -1.89
N GLN A 31 2.84 -24.39 -1.02
CA GLN A 31 2.77 -24.18 0.42
C GLN A 31 4.00 -23.46 1.00
N ILE A 32 5.20 -23.73 0.47
CA ILE A 32 6.47 -23.20 0.97
C ILE A 32 6.79 -21.83 0.35
N VAL A 33 6.46 -21.63 -0.92
CA VAL A 33 6.84 -20.43 -1.67
C VAL A 33 5.65 -19.53 -1.94
N VAL A 34 4.60 -20.07 -2.55
CA VAL A 34 3.47 -19.24 -3.01
C VAL A 34 2.70 -18.68 -1.84
N ASN A 35 2.33 -19.49 -0.84
CA ASN A 35 1.52 -19.02 0.28
C ASN A 35 2.21 -17.91 1.09
N PRO A 36 3.49 -18.04 1.51
CA PRO A 36 4.17 -16.96 2.22
C PRO A 36 4.33 -15.70 1.36
N LEU A 37 4.57 -15.87 0.06
CA LEU A 37 4.67 -14.74 -0.87
C LEU A 37 3.34 -14.02 -1.01
N THR A 38 2.23 -14.74 -1.18
CA THR A 38 0.88 -14.18 -1.22
C THR A 38 0.56 -13.43 0.06
N ASN A 39 0.80 -14.03 1.23
CA ASN A 39 0.56 -13.37 2.51
C ASN A 39 1.40 -12.08 2.66
N SER A 40 2.65 -12.10 2.19
CA SER A 40 3.52 -10.92 2.24
C SER A 40 3.02 -9.82 1.30
N ILE A 41 2.53 -10.18 0.11
CA ILE A 41 1.93 -9.24 -0.84
C ILE A 41 0.64 -8.64 -0.26
N ASP A 42 -0.19 -9.43 0.40
CA ASP A 42 -1.42 -8.97 1.04
C ASP A 42 -1.10 -7.98 2.16
N SER A 43 -0.14 -8.31 3.04
CA SER A 43 0.34 -7.42 4.11
C SER A 43 0.86 -6.09 3.55
N LEU A 44 1.72 -6.14 2.53
CA LEU A 44 2.25 -4.94 1.88
C LEU A 44 1.14 -4.10 1.22
N THR A 45 0.10 -4.76 0.71
CA THR A 45 -1.05 -4.07 0.10
C THR A 45 -1.86 -3.34 1.16
N GLU A 46 -2.08 -3.96 2.32
CA GLU A 46 -2.73 -3.32 3.47
C GLU A 46 -1.95 -2.11 3.97
N GLU A 47 -0.65 -2.27 4.22
CA GLU A 47 0.25 -1.19 4.65
C GLU A 47 0.29 -0.03 3.64
N LEU A 48 0.30 -0.35 2.34
CA LEU A 48 0.26 0.67 1.29
C LEU A 48 -1.06 1.46 1.30
N ASN A 49 -2.18 0.80 1.58
CA ASN A 49 -3.48 1.44 1.66
C ASN A 49 -3.61 2.32 2.90
N GLU A 50 -3.11 1.86 4.05
CA GLU A 50 -3.00 2.67 5.27
C GLU A 50 -2.13 3.90 5.03
N SER A 51 -0.92 3.72 4.48
CA SER A 51 -0.03 4.84 4.13
C SER A 51 -0.66 5.85 3.16
N LYS A 52 -1.49 5.38 2.20
CA LYS A 52 -2.25 6.29 1.32
C LYS A 52 -3.31 7.08 2.08
N ARG A 53 -3.97 6.46 3.06
CA ARG A 53 -4.96 7.12 3.91
C ARG A 53 -4.31 8.18 4.78
N ASP A 54 -3.23 7.85 5.47
CA ASP A 54 -2.48 8.78 6.32
C ASP A 54 -1.99 9.98 5.52
N ARG A 55 -1.45 9.75 4.31
CA ARG A 55 -1.05 10.84 3.41
C ARG A 55 -2.22 11.73 2.98
N ARG A 56 -3.44 11.20 2.90
CA ARG A 56 -4.63 11.97 2.56
C ARG A 56 -5.07 12.82 3.74
N GLU A 57 -5.08 12.25 4.94
CA GLU A 57 -5.40 12.95 6.18
C GLU A 57 -4.39 14.09 6.42
N LEU A 58 -3.09 13.82 6.33
CA LEU A 58 -2.06 14.85 6.45
C LEU A 58 -2.19 15.98 5.42
N ARG A 59 -2.64 15.67 4.19
CA ARG A 59 -2.90 16.70 3.17
C ARG A 59 -4.08 17.60 3.54
N ASN A 60 -5.10 17.05 4.17
CA ASN A 60 -6.24 17.83 4.67
C ASN A 60 -5.77 18.74 5.81
N ASP A 61 -5.03 18.21 6.78
CA ASP A 61 -4.50 18.97 7.91
C ASP A 61 -3.62 20.14 7.42
N ILE A 62 -2.73 19.89 6.45
CA ILE A 62 -1.91 20.95 5.83
C ILE A 62 -2.78 22.03 5.16
N THR A 63 -3.91 21.64 4.57
CA THR A 63 -4.82 22.58 3.90
C THR A 63 -5.55 23.44 4.93
N GLU A 64 -6.02 22.85 6.02
CA GLU A 64 -6.66 23.55 7.14
C GLU A 64 -5.70 24.54 7.80
N ILE A 65 -4.49 24.09 8.14
CA ILE A 65 -3.44 24.96 8.71
C ILE A 65 -3.13 26.14 7.80
N LYS A 66 -3.08 25.92 6.47
CA LYS A 66 -2.86 27.00 5.51
C LYS A 66 -4.00 28.01 5.52
N GLN A 67 -5.24 27.55 5.62
CA GLN A 67 -6.40 28.43 5.70
C GLN A 67 -6.39 29.25 6.99
N GLU A 68 -6.16 28.61 8.14
CA GLU A 68 -6.04 29.28 9.43
C GLU A 68 -4.90 30.32 9.43
N ASN A 69 -3.79 30.02 8.76
CA ASN A 69 -2.67 30.97 8.62
C ASN A 69 -3.07 32.21 7.82
N VAL A 70 -3.82 32.05 6.73
CA VAL A 70 -4.35 33.17 5.93
C VAL A 70 -5.32 34.02 6.73
N GLU A 71 -6.23 33.39 7.47
CA GLU A 71 -7.18 34.09 8.34
C GLU A 71 -6.45 34.87 9.44
N THR A 72 -5.46 34.25 10.07
CA THR A 72 -4.65 34.90 11.11
C THR A 72 -3.90 36.10 10.56
N LYS A 73 -3.27 35.98 9.39
CA LYS A 73 -2.59 37.11 8.72
C LYS A 73 -3.56 38.26 8.40
N THR A 74 -4.76 37.94 7.93
CA THR A 74 -5.80 38.93 7.65
C THR A 74 -6.22 39.65 8.94
N LYS A 75 -6.42 38.92 10.04
CA LYS A 75 -6.77 39.50 11.36
C LYS A 75 -5.66 40.41 11.88
N ILE A 76 -4.39 40.01 11.76
CA ILE A 76 -3.23 40.84 12.16
C ILE A 76 -3.23 42.14 11.37
N ARG A 77 -3.33 42.07 10.04
CA ARG A 77 -3.36 43.27 9.19
C ARG A 77 -4.49 44.23 9.55
N ALA A 78 -5.69 43.70 9.81
CA ALA A 78 -6.83 44.52 10.23
C ALA A 78 -6.62 45.16 11.61
N LEU A 79 -5.86 44.54 12.51
CA LEU A 79 -5.49 45.13 13.80
C LEU A 79 -4.44 46.23 13.62
N ASP A 80 -3.43 46.01 12.76
CA ASP A 80 -2.43 47.02 12.43
C ASP A 80 -3.09 48.28 11.86
N GLU A 81 -4.00 48.13 10.90
CA GLU A 81 -4.77 49.24 10.31
C GLU A 81 -5.63 49.99 11.37
N LYS A 82 -6.19 49.28 12.35
CA LYS A 82 -6.94 49.89 13.47
C LYS A 82 -6.05 50.65 14.45
N ILE A 83 -4.83 50.17 14.68
CA ILE A 83 -3.85 50.84 15.54
C ILE A 83 -3.39 52.13 14.88
N ASP A 84 -3.02 52.09 13.59
CA ASP A 84 -2.58 53.26 12.84
C ASP A 84 -3.64 54.36 12.82
N THR A 85 -4.91 54.00 12.62
CA THR A 85 -6.03 54.95 12.68
C THR A 85 -6.24 55.56 14.08
N HIS A 86 -6.11 54.78 15.16
CA HIS A 86 -6.21 55.32 16.53
C HIS A 86 -5.05 56.23 16.92
N ILE A 87 -3.84 55.93 16.47
CA ILE A 87 -2.66 56.79 16.72
C ILE A 87 -2.81 58.12 15.99
N ASN A 88 -3.22 58.11 14.73
CA ASN A 88 -3.31 59.31 13.92
C ASN A 88 -4.43 60.27 14.41
N VAL A 89 -5.54 59.74 14.92
CA VAL A 89 -6.66 60.55 15.44
C VAL A 89 -6.35 61.19 16.80
N ASN A 90 -5.44 60.63 17.60
CA ASN A 90 -5.05 61.20 18.91
C ASN A 90 -3.93 62.25 18.82
N HIS A 91 -3.38 62.49 17.63
CA HIS A 91 -2.25 63.40 17.43
C HIS A 91 -2.61 64.72 16.69
N ASP A 92 -3.86 64.84 16.21
CA ASP A 92 -4.49 66.07 15.67
C ASP A 92 -5.32 66.79 16.75
#